data_AF-A0AAN8F5H1-F1
#
_entry.id   AF-A0AAN8F5H1-F1
#
_cell.length_a   1.000
_cell.length_b   1.000
_cell.length_c   1.000
_cell.angle_alpha   90.00
_cell.angle_beta   90.00
_cell.angle_gamma   90.00
#
_symmetry.space_group_name_H-M   'P 1'
#
loop_
_entity.id
_entity.type
_entity.pdbx_description
1 polymer ?
#
loop_
_entity_poly.entity_id
_entity_poly.type
_entity_poly.pdbx_seq_one_letter_code
_entity_poly.pdbx_strand_id
1 'polypeptide(L)'
;MPTVHFVAVHREESAVQVTGFPSSLNEYGVAQLFHGLKVTGVVLNSDRATVTFATKFLAYQACALNGKKLDRFHTLSVEPLSREVKEQLSLSEEKW
;
A
#
# COMPACT_ATOMS: atom_id res chain seq x y z
N MET A 1 -8.94 32.59 -11.58
CA MET A 1 -7.63 31.96 -11.33
C MET A 1 -7.79 30.47 -11.55
N PRO A 2 -7.04 29.82 -12.45
CA PRO A 2 -7.17 28.38 -12.62
C PRO A 2 -6.48 27.70 -11.43
N THR A 3 -7.25 27.00 -10.61
CA THR A 3 -6.73 26.12 -9.57
C THR A 3 -6.04 24.97 -10.29
N VAL A 4 -4.72 25.05 -10.33
CA VAL A 4 -3.82 24.02 -10.84
C VAL A 4 -3.98 22.78 -9.94
N HIS A 5 -4.93 21.90 -10.28
CA HIS A 5 -5.05 20.55 -9.71
C HIS A 5 -3.95 19.66 -10.25
N PHE A 6 -2.69 20.02 -10.00
CA PHE A 6 -1.57 19.16 -10.34
C PHE A 6 -1.22 18.36 -9.09
N VAL A 7 -1.10 17.04 -9.27
CA VAL A 7 -0.54 16.05 -8.33
C VAL A 7 -1.52 15.43 -7.31
N ALA A 8 -2.55 14.74 -7.77
CA ALA A 8 -3.26 13.73 -6.95
C ALA A 8 -3.42 12.38 -7.64
N VAL A 9 -3.57 12.35 -8.98
CA VAL A 9 -3.88 11.12 -9.72
C VAL A 9 -2.79 10.04 -9.58
N HIS A 10 -1.50 10.39 -9.69
CA HIS A 10 -0.42 9.42 -9.53
C HIS A 10 -0.24 8.90 -8.10
N ARG A 11 -0.70 9.64 -7.09
CA ARG A 11 -0.60 9.19 -5.69
C ARG A 11 -1.50 8.00 -5.45
N GLU A 12 -2.75 8.06 -5.90
CA GLU A 12 -3.68 6.93 -5.76
C GLU A 12 -3.26 5.72 -6.58
N GLU A 13 -2.75 5.91 -7.80
CA GLU A 13 -2.29 4.81 -8.64
C GLU A 13 -1.10 4.05 -8.06
N SER A 14 -0.24 4.75 -7.30
CA SER A 14 0.95 4.19 -6.66
C SER A 14 0.75 3.98 -5.16
N ALA A 15 -0.49 3.93 -4.68
CA ALA A 15 -0.80 3.75 -3.27
C ALA A 15 -1.47 2.41 -2.98
N VAL A 16 -1.20 1.92 -1.77
CA VAL A 16 -1.84 0.74 -1.19
C VAL A 16 -2.43 1.09 0.16
N GLN A 17 -3.55 0.45 0.48
CA GLN A 17 -4.12 0.42 1.80
C GLN A 17 -3.53 -0.76 2.57
N VAL A 18 -3.11 -0.50 3.79
CA VAL A 18 -2.48 -1.46 4.68
C VAL A 18 -3.32 -1.55 5.95
N THR A 19 -3.60 -2.76 6.41
CA THR A 19 -4.33 -3.02 7.65
C THR A 19 -3.74 -4.24 8.37
N GLY A 20 -4.19 -4.50 9.60
CA GLY A 20 -3.75 -5.67 10.38
C GLY A 20 -2.33 -5.54 10.96
N PHE A 21 -1.79 -4.32 10.98
CA PHE A 21 -0.56 -3.99 11.69
C PHE A 21 -0.84 -3.58 13.14
N PRO A 22 0.11 -3.78 14.08
CA PRO A 22 -0.02 -3.31 15.46
C PRO A 22 -0.33 -1.82 15.56
N SER A 23 -1.32 -1.44 16.37
CA SER A 23 -1.71 -0.03 16.58
C SER A 23 -0.61 0.83 17.22
N SER A 24 0.44 0.23 17.75
CA SER A 24 1.65 0.91 18.24
C SER A 24 2.59 1.40 17.13
N LEU A 25 2.41 0.96 15.87
CA LEU A 25 3.22 1.41 14.74
C LEU A 25 2.82 2.81 14.29
N ASN A 26 3.83 3.67 14.16
CA ASN A 26 3.71 4.97 13.52
C ASN A 26 3.98 4.88 12.01
N GLU A 27 3.88 6.01 11.31
CA GLU A 27 4.07 6.11 9.85
C GLU A 27 5.41 5.52 9.39
N TYR A 28 6.48 5.79 10.14
CA TYR A 28 7.81 5.24 9.87
C TYR A 28 7.85 3.72 10.04
N GLY A 29 7.25 3.21 11.11
CA GLY A 29 7.14 1.78 11.37
C GLY A 29 6.36 1.06 10.25
N VAL A 30 5.26 1.65 9.79
CA VAL A 30 4.50 1.11 8.65
C VAL A 30 5.34 1.14 7.37
N ALA A 31 6.11 2.21 7.11
CA ALA A 31 7.02 2.27 5.96
C ALA A 31 8.08 1.15 6.01
N GLN A 32 8.60 0.82 7.19
CA GLN A 32 9.58 -0.26 7.38
C GLN A 32 9.03 -1.66 7.05
N LEU A 33 7.71 -1.86 7.08
CA LEU A 33 7.11 -3.13 6.63
C LEU A 33 7.37 -3.40 5.15
N PHE A 34 7.57 -2.35 4.36
CA PHE A 34 7.87 -2.37 2.94
C PHE A 34 9.36 -2.15 2.64
N HIS A 35 10.23 -2.58 3.54
CA HIS A 35 11.68 -2.45 3.37
C HIS A 35 12.14 -2.96 1.99
N GLY A 36 12.93 -2.15 1.29
CA GLY A 36 13.39 -2.43 -0.07
C GLY A 36 12.51 -1.82 -1.17
N LEU A 37 11.29 -1.35 -0.85
CA LEU A 37 10.45 -0.59 -1.76
C LEU A 37 10.58 0.92 -1.47
N LYS A 38 10.61 1.74 -2.53
CA LYS A 38 10.72 3.20 -2.38
C LYS A 38 9.37 3.80 -2.00
N VAL A 39 9.13 3.94 -0.70
CA VAL A 39 7.98 4.66 -0.12
C VAL A 39 8.20 6.17 -0.22
N THR A 40 7.20 6.89 -0.70
CA THR A 40 7.20 8.36 -0.84
C THR A 40 6.32 9.06 0.17
N GLY A 41 5.39 8.33 0.79
CA GLY A 41 4.56 8.85 1.87
C GLY A 41 3.77 7.75 2.58
N VAL A 42 3.43 8.00 3.84
CA VAL A 42 2.53 7.16 4.63
C VAL A 42 1.54 8.09 5.31
N VAL A 43 0.26 7.73 5.27
CA VAL A 43 -0.81 8.42 5.98
C VAL A 43 -1.48 7.41 6.88
N LEU A 44 -1.45 7.64 8.19
CA LEU A 44 -1.99 6.72 9.19
C LEU A 44 -3.36 7.21 9.67
N ASN A 45 -4.34 6.32 9.66
CA ASN A 45 -5.73 6.55 10.04
C ASN A 45 -6.19 5.43 10.97
N SER A 46 -6.03 5.60 12.29
CA SER A 46 -6.40 4.64 13.35
C SER A 46 -6.00 3.18 13.06
N ASP A 47 -6.85 2.42 12.37
CA ASP A 47 -6.66 1.00 12.05
C ASP A 47 -6.21 0.72 10.60
N ARG A 48 -5.98 1.77 9.81
CA ARG A 48 -5.60 1.70 8.40
C ARG A 48 -4.45 2.65 8.11
N ALA A 49 -3.58 2.26 7.19
CA ALA A 49 -2.55 3.14 6.67
C ALA A 49 -2.61 3.16 5.15
N THR A 50 -2.44 4.33 4.55
CA THR A 50 -2.26 4.50 3.12
C THR A 50 -0.79 4.72 2.86
N VAL A 51 -0.15 3.79 2.16
CA VAL A 51 1.27 3.87 1.81
C VAL A 51 1.37 4.20 0.33
N THR A 52 2.04 5.30 0.03
CA THR A 52 2.32 5.74 -1.34
C THR A 52 3.74 5.38 -1.71
N PHE A 53 3.92 4.78 -2.88
CA PHE A 53 5.21 4.42 -3.43
C PHE A 53 5.63 5.37 -4.55
N ALA A 54 6.91 5.30 -4.94
CA ALA A 54 7.43 6.10 -6.04
C ALA A 54 6.82 5.74 -7.40
N THR A 55 6.34 4.50 -7.57
CA THR A 55 5.74 4.02 -8.82
C THR A 55 4.63 3.01 -8.56
N LYS A 56 3.74 2.86 -9.55
CA LYS A 56 2.68 1.84 -9.58
C LYS A 56 3.21 0.41 -9.51
N PHE A 57 4.36 0.14 -10.12
CA PHE A 57 5.01 -1.17 -10.06
C PHE A 57 5.43 -1.53 -8.63
N LEU A 58 5.93 -0.57 -7.85
CA LEU A 58 6.26 -0.79 -6.45
C LEU A 58 5.01 -1.04 -5.60
N ALA A 59 3.90 -0.36 -5.90
CA ALA A 59 2.61 -0.63 -5.26
C ALA A 59 2.12 -2.06 -5.55
N TYR A 60 2.25 -2.53 -6.80
CA TYR A 60 1.99 -3.93 -7.16
C TYR A 60 2.90 -4.90 -6.38
N GLN A 61 4.20 -4.64 -6.32
CA GLN A 61 5.13 -5.47 -5.55
C GLN A 61 4.81 -5.51 -4.06
N ALA A 62 4.35 -4.39 -3.49
CA ALA A 62 3.93 -4.32 -2.10
C ALA A 62 2.76 -5.27 -1.78
N CYS A 63 1.85 -5.49 -2.74
CA CYS A 63 0.73 -6.42 -2.58
C CYS A 63 1.18 -7.88 -2.42
N ALA A 64 2.41 -8.25 -2.83
CA ALA A 64 2.96 -9.57 -2.53
C ALA A 64 3.19 -9.82 -1.03
N LEU A 65 3.17 -8.77 -0.20
CA LEU A 65 3.23 -8.86 1.26
C LEU A 65 1.85 -9.05 1.90
N ASN A 66 0.78 -9.09 1.11
CA ASN A 66 -0.56 -9.39 1.60
C ASN A 66 -0.60 -10.80 2.25
N GLY A 67 -1.22 -10.90 3.42
CA GLY A 67 -1.28 -12.14 4.21
C GLY A 67 -0.02 -12.43 5.03
N LYS A 68 1.01 -11.57 4.99
CA LYS A 68 2.23 -11.77 5.77
C LYS A 68 1.94 -11.64 7.27
N LYS A 69 2.26 -12.69 8.04
CA LYS A 69 2.20 -12.63 9.51
C LYS A 69 3.33 -11.77 10.06
N LEU A 70 2.97 -10.71 10.78
CA LEU A 70 3.92 -9.88 11.51
C LEU A 70 4.22 -10.46 12.89
N ASP A 71 3.18 -10.96 13.57
CA ASP A 71 3.25 -11.60 14.88
C ASP A 71 2.14 -12.65 15.01
N ARG A 72 1.98 -13.27 16.18
CA ARG A 72 0.92 -14.26 16.48
C ARG A 72 -0.49 -13.68 16.35
N PHE A 73 -0.65 -12.36 16.54
CA PHE A 73 -1.94 -11.68 16.53
C PHE A 73 -2.16 -10.76 15.33
N HIS A 74 -1.12 -10.47 14.56
CA HIS A 74 -1.15 -9.44 13.51
C HIS A 74 -0.78 -10.05 12.16
N THR A 75 -1.74 -10.02 11.23
CA THR A 75 -1.55 -10.45 9.84
C THR A 75 -1.74 -9.23 8.95
N LEU A 76 -0.69 -8.89 8.20
CA LEU A 76 -0.68 -7.75 7.31
C LEU A 76 -1.62 -8.01 6.14
N SER A 77 -2.55 -7.08 5.92
CA SER A 77 -3.35 -7.04 4.70
C SER A 77 -2.94 -5.83 3.88
N VAL A 78 -2.63 -6.07 2.60
CA VAL A 78 -2.15 -5.05 1.67
C VAL A 78 -3.01 -5.10 0.41
N GLU A 79 -3.78 -4.04 0.18
CA GLU A 79 -4.67 -3.92 -0.97
C GLU A 79 -4.30 -2.68 -1.77
N PRO A 80 -4.11 -2.77 -3.10
CA PRO A 80 -3.81 -1.59 -3.88
C PRO A 80 -5.05 -0.69 -3.98
N LEU A 81 -4.87 0.62 -4.04
CA LEU A 81 -5.98 1.56 -4.29
C LEU A 81 -6.30 1.65 -5.79
N SER A 82 -5.28 1.52 -6.64
CA SER A 82 -5.45 1.53 -8.09
C SER A 82 -6.29 0.36 -8.60
N ARG A 83 -7.36 0.66 -9.34
CA ARG A 83 -8.20 -0.35 -9.99
C ARG A 83 -7.42 -1.24 -10.95
N GLU A 84 -6.53 -0.66 -11.75
CA GLU A 84 -5.71 -1.42 -12.70
C GLU A 84 -4.80 -2.43 -11.98
N VAL A 85 -4.20 -2.03 -10.85
CA VAL A 85 -3.36 -2.95 -10.05
C VAL A 85 -4.22 -4.06 -9.43
N LYS A 86 -5.46 -3.76 -8.99
CA LYS A 86 -6.42 -4.80 -8.54
C LYS A 86 -6.73 -5.80 -9.66
N GLU A 87 -7.04 -5.30 -10.86
CA GLU A 87 -7.36 -6.14 -12.02
C GLU A 87 -6.16 -7.01 -12.42
N GLN A 88 -4.95 -6.48 -12.38
CA GLN A 88 -3.72 -7.24 -12.62
C GLN A 88 -3.48 -8.32 -11.57
N LEU A 89 -3.71 -8.04 -10.28
CA LEU A 89 -3.58 -9.04 -9.22
C LEU A 89 -4.60 -10.16 -9.37
N SER A 90 -5.88 -9.84 -9.65
CA SER A 90 -6.92 -10.85 -9.84
C SER A 90 -6.63 -11.79 -11.02
N LEU A 91 -6.04 -11.26 -12.10
CA LEU A 91 -5.62 -12.08 -13.25
C LEU A 91 -4.39 -12.96 -12.94
N SER A 92 -3.59 -12.58 -11.93
CA SER A 92 -2.41 -13.35 -11.50
C SER A 92 -2.74 -14.46 -10.49
N GLU A 93 -3.83 -14.31 -9.72
CA GLU A 93 -4.33 -15.32 -8.78
C GLU A 93 -5.09 -16.46 -9.48
N GLU A 94 -5.60 -16.23 -10.71
CA GLU A 94 -6.35 -17.22 -11.50
C GLU A 94 -5.43 -18.19 -12.28
N LYS A 95 -4.34 -18.64 -11.66
CA LYS A 95 -3.55 -19.75 -12.19
C LYS A 95 -3.37 -20.87 -11.15
N TRP A 96 -3.96 -22.01 -11.53
CA TRP A 96 -3.85 -23.40 -11.04
C TRP A 96 -4.91 -23.87 -10.05
#